data_AF-A0A0B1SMF2-F1
#
_entry.id   AF-A0A0B1SMF2-F1
#
_cell.length_a   1.000
_cell.length_b   1.000
_cell.length_c   1.000
_cell.angle_alpha   90.00
_cell.angle_beta   90.00
_cell.angle_gamma   90.00
#
_symmetry.space_group_name_H-M   'P 1'
#
loop_
_entity.id
_entity.type
_entity.pdbx_description
1 polymer ?
#
loop_
_entity_poly.entity_id
_entity_poly.type
_entity_poly.pdbx_seq_one_letter_code
_entity_poly.pdbx_strand_id
1 'polypeptide(L)'
;MVKLYGPTNFAPVVMESARRASETLDGSRYQILLIITDGAISDMADTKRAIISASFLPLSIIIVGVGDDDFGNMDELDSDDCLLSFEGRQAQRDIVQFVPMRQFLRGPVTGLEGERVMWLLAKEVLAEVPLQLTSYMEMNRISPKQSDDSNSELEMVFAPTAQDGQRLYPSAPLES
;
A
#
# COMPACT_ATOMS: atom_id res chain seq x y z
N MET A 1 -10.01 -10.67 27.90
CA MET A 1 -8.96 -9.65 27.98
C MET A 1 -7.80 -10.16 27.13
N VAL A 2 -7.52 -9.53 25.99
CA VAL A 2 -6.33 -9.86 25.18
C VAL A 2 -5.15 -9.18 25.87
N LYS A 3 -4.17 -9.96 26.32
CA LYS A 3 -2.90 -9.40 26.81
C LYS A 3 -2.07 -9.03 25.59
N LEU A 4 -1.78 -7.75 25.43
CA LEU A 4 -0.76 -7.28 24.50
C LEU A 4 0.58 -7.80 25.02
N TYR A 5 1.24 -8.63 24.21
CA TYR A 5 2.57 -9.18 24.49
C TYR A 5 3.45 -8.86 23.29
N GLY A 6 4.61 -8.26 23.53
CA GLY A 6 5.68 -8.10 22.54
C GLY A 6 6.61 -9.32 22.53
N PRO A 7 7.41 -9.52 21.49
CA PRO A 7 7.88 -8.51 20.54
C PRO A 7 6.96 -8.26 19.33
N THR A 8 7.15 -7.10 18.68
CA THR A 8 6.46 -6.72 17.44
C THR A 8 7.15 -7.39 16.26
N ASN A 9 6.64 -8.55 15.85
CA ASN A 9 7.22 -9.38 14.80
C ASN A 9 6.37 -9.39 13.53
N PHE A 10 6.92 -8.98 12.39
CA PHE A 10 6.19 -8.94 11.11
C PHE A 10 6.42 -10.17 10.24
N ALA A 11 7.54 -10.87 10.40
CA ALA A 11 7.88 -11.99 9.53
C ALA A 11 6.76 -13.05 9.46
N PRO A 12 6.10 -13.46 10.57
CA PRO A 12 5.05 -14.48 10.50
C PRO A 12 3.83 -14.06 9.66
N VAL A 13 3.39 -12.80 9.76
CA VAL A 13 2.21 -12.32 9.02
C VAL A 13 2.54 -12.06 7.55
N VAL A 14 3.76 -11.59 7.26
CA VAL A 14 4.26 -11.46 5.88
C VAL A 14 4.34 -12.83 5.22
N MET A 15 4.89 -13.84 5.89
CA MET A 15 5.00 -15.20 5.37
C MET A 15 3.62 -15.84 5.10
N GLU A 16 2.66 -15.69 6.01
CA GLU A 16 1.30 -16.21 5.79
C GLU A 16 0.60 -15.49 4.62
N SER A 17 0.80 -14.17 4.49
CA SER A 17 0.23 -13.41 3.37
C SER A 17 0.86 -13.82 2.04
N ALA A 18 2.18 -14.03 2.01
CA ALA A 18 2.90 -14.57 0.87
C ALA A 18 2.38 -15.97 0.50
N ARG A 19 2.16 -16.84 1.48
CA ARG A 19 1.59 -18.18 1.25
C ARG A 19 0.24 -18.08 0.54
N ARG A 20 -0.67 -17.21 0.99
CA ARG A 20 -1.99 -17.00 0.35
C ARG A 20 -1.90 -16.37 -1.04
N ALA A 21 -1.00 -15.42 -1.23
CA ALA A 21 -0.76 -14.80 -2.54
C ALA A 21 -0.23 -15.82 -3.55
N SER A 22 0.56 -16.80 -3.11
CA SER A 22 1.11 -17.85 -3.97
C SER A 22 0.07 -18.86 -4.49
N GLU A 23 -1.12 -18.91 -3.90
CA GLU A 23 -2.20 -19.82 -4.32
C GLU A 23 -2.85 -19.42 -5.65
N THR A 24 -2.67 -18.17 -6.10
CA THR A 24 -3.29 -17.67 -7.33
C THR A 24 -2.36 -16.69 -8.04
N LEU A 25 -1.72 -17.14 -9.12
CA LEU A 25 -0.70 -16.38 -9.87
C LEU A 25 -1.16 -15.96 -11.27
N ASP A 26 -2.39 -16.30 -11.68
CA ASP A 26 -2.95 -16.00 -13.01
C ASP A 26 -3.38 -14.52 -13.19
N GLY A 27 -3.10 -13.68 -12.17
CA GLY A 27 -3.46 -12.27 -12.09
C GLY A 27 -4.95 -11.99 -11.88
N SER A 28 -5.76 -13.01 -11.59
CA SER A 28 -7.14 -12.78 -11.13
C SER A 28 -7.23 -12.22 -9.71
N ARG A 29 -6.15 -12.32 -8.94
CA ARG A 29 -6.07 -11.89 -7.55
C ARG A 29 -4.73 -11.20 -7.28
N TYR A 30 -4.82 -10.04 -6.63
CA TYR A 30 -3.68 -9.33 -6.07
C TYR A 30 -4.00 -9.00 -4.61
N GLN A 31 -3.04 -9.25 -3.71
CA GLN A 31 -3.25 -9.12 -2.28
C GLN A 31 -2.53 -7.89 -1.72
N ILE A 32 -3.17 -7.20 -0.79
CA ILE A 32 -2.56 -6.12 -0.01
C ILE A 32 -2.62 -6.54 1.47
N LEU A 33 -1.46 -6.60 2.11
CA LEU A 33 -1.34 -6.79 3.55
C LEU A 33 -1.20 -5.41 4.21
N LEU A 34 -2.19 -5.00 5.01
CA LEU A 34 -2.11 -3.81 5.84
C LEU A 34 -1.70 -4.19 7.27
N ILE A 35 -0.56 -3.66 7.72
CA ILE A 35 -0.06 -3.79 9.10
C ILE A 35 -0.22 -2.43 9.78
N ILE A 36 -0.85 -2.41 10.95
CA ILE A 36 -0.93 -1.21 11.81
C ILE A 36 -0.17 -1.53 13.08
N THR A 37 0.78 -0.68 13.45
CA THR A 37 1.64 -0.89 14.61
C THR A 37 1.88 0.41 15.37
N ASP A 38 1.99 0.32 16.69
CA ASP A 38 2.33 1.43 17.57
C ASP A 38 3.79 1.42 18.03
N GLY A 39 4.60 0.47 17.55
CA GLY A 39 5.97 0.32 18.01
C GLY A 39 6.96 -0.25 17.01
N ALA A 40 8.24 -0.11 17.34
CA ALA A 40 9.34 -0.52 16.48
C ALA A 40 9.34 -2.04 16.21
N ILE A 41 9.70 -2.41 14.98
CA ILE A 41 9.85 -3.81 14.58
C ILE A 41 11.02 -4.47 15.34
N SER A 42 10.77 -5.67 15.86
CA SER A 42 11.74 -6.44 16.66
C SER A 42 12.46 -7.52 15.87
N ASP A 43 11.87 -8.03 14.77
CA ASP A 43 12.39 -9.13 13.95
C ASP A 43 12.87 -8.68 12.57
N MET A 44 13.60 -7.55 12.52
CA MET A 44 14.02 -6.91 11.27
C MET A 44 14.64 -7.88 10.24
N ALA A 45 15.59 -8.72 10.68
CA ALA A 45 16.28 -9.65 9.79
C ALA A 45 15.31 -10.67 9.16
N ASP A 46 14.41 -11.25 9.95
CA ASP A 46 13.44 -12.23 9.46
C ASP A 46 12.39 -11.57 8.58
N THR A 47 11.98 -10.35 8.90
CA THR A 47 11.05 -9.56 8.10
C THR A 47 11.66 -9.23 6.73
N LYS A 48 12.92 -8.80 6.67
CA LYS A 48 13.62 -8.60 5.38
C LYS A 48 13.68 -9.87 4.55
N ARG A 49 14.03 -11.02 5.16
CA ARG A 49 14.02 -12.32 4.46
C ARG A 49 12.64 -12.67 3.91
N ALA A 50 11.59 -12.42 4.69
CA ALA A 50 10.22 -12.68 4.29
C ALA A 50 9.78 -11.78 3.13
N ILE A 51 10.06 -10.47 3.20
CA ILE A 51 9.74 -9.49 2.14
C ILE A 51 10.47 -9.83 0.85
N ILE A 52 11.80 -10.06 0.91
CA ILE A 52 12.59 -10.45 -0.27
C ILE A 52 12.04 -11.73 -0.89
N SER A 53 11.67 -12.71 -0.07
CA SER A 53 11.09 -13.97 -0.55
C SER A 53 9.67 -13.80 -1.09
N ALA A 54 8.92 -12.79 -0.67
CA ALA A 54 7.58 -12.50 -1.16
C ALA A 54 7.57 -11.59 -2.40
N SER A 55 8.69 -10.93 -2.71
CA SER A 55 8.77 -9.90 -3.76
C SER A 55 8.31 -10.36 -5.16
N PHE A 56 8.36 -11.65 -5.49
CA PHE A 56 7.90 -12.15 -6.80
C PHE A 56 6.40 -12.50 -6.85
N LEU A 57 5.69 -12.45 -5.73
CA LEU A 57 4.27 -12.84 -5.60
C LEU A 57 3.33 -11.66 -5.87
N PRO A 58 2.03 -11.85 -6.16
CA PRO A 58 1.06 -10.77 -6.29
C PRO A 58 0.65 -10.19 -4.92
N LEU A 59 1.60 -9.55 -4.24
CA LEU A 59 1.46 -9.04 -2.88
C LEU A 59 2.08 -7.64 -2.73
N SER A 60 1.35 -6.71 -2.14
CA SER A 60 1.86 -5.46 -1.57
C SER A 60 1.70 -5.47 -0.05
N ILE A 61 2.57 -4.76 0.66
CA ILE A 61 2.58 -4.66 2.11
C ILE A 61 2.56 -3.17 2.46
N ILE A 62 1.53 -2.74 3.16
CA ILE A 62 1.43 -1.38 3.70
C ILE A 62 1.66 -1.47 5.20
N ILE A 63 2.58 -0.66 5.72
CA ILE A 63 2.86 -0.55 7.15
C ILE A 63 2.47 0.86 7.61
N VAL A 64 1.52 0.95 8.53
CA VAL A 64 1.08 2.21 9.12
C VAL A 64 1.55 2.28 10.57
N GLY A 65 2.47 3.21 10.84
CA GLY A 65 2.97 3.49 12.19
C GLY A 65 2.07 4.50 12.90
N VAL A 66 1.51 4.13 14.06
CA VAL A 66 0.69 4.99 14.92
C VAL A 66 1.43 5.36 16.20
N GLY A 67 1.13 6.51 16.79
CA GLY A 67 1.82 6.97 17.99
C GLY A 67 3.24 7.50 17.74
N ASP A 68 4.02 7.53 18.82
CA ASP A 68 5.24 8.34 18.92
C ASP A 68 6.54 7.51 18.99
N ASP A 69 6.49 6.22 18.68
CA ASP A 69 7.68 5.36 18.70
C ASP A 69 8.64 5.64 17.51
N ASP A 70 9.86 5.15 17.62
CA ASP A 70 10.88 5.26 16.58
C ASP A 70 10.60 4.28 15.43
N PHE A 71 10.38 4.83 14.25
CA PHE A 71 10.08 4.08 13.04
C PHE A 71 11.22 4.10 12.01
N GLY A 72 12.43 4.56 12.35
CA GLY A 72 13.53 4.63 11.39
C GLY A 72 13.88 3.27 10.76
N ASN A 73 13.61 2.18 11.47
CA ASN A 73 13.72 0.81 10.95
C ASN A 73 12.72 0.51 9.82
N MET A 74 11.54 1.13 9.82
CA MET A 74 10.49 0.91 8.81
C MET A 74 10.79 1.66 7.52
N ASP A 75 11.48 2.81 7.61
CA ASP A 75 11.98 3.53 6.42
C ASP A 75 12.98 2.66 5.62
N GLU A 76 13.73 1.78 6.29
CA GLU A 76 14.61 0.82 5.61
C GLU A 76 13.82 -0.27 4.85
N LEU A 77 12.61 -0.62 5.32
CA LEU A 77 11.76 -1.59 4.65
C LEU A 77 11.08 -1.01 3.41
N ASP A 78 10.80 0.30 3.40
CA ASP A 78 10.14 1.02 2.30
C ASP A 78 10.94 0.97 1.00
N SER A 79 12.27 1.14 1.08
CA SER A 79 13.19 0.85 -0.04
C SER A 79 12.96 1.68 -1.33
N ASP A 80 12.35 2.86 -1.24
CA ASP A 80 12.04 3.77 -2.37
C ASP A 80 13.23 4.06 -3.29
N ASP A 81 14.43 4.23 -2.70
CA ASP A 81 15.66 4.57 -3.43
C ASP A 81 16.35 3.34 -4.04
N CYS A 82 16.19 2.16 -3.43
CA CYS A 82 16.86 0.94 -3.86
C CYS A 82 16.15 -0.32 -3.38
N LEU A 83 16.05 -1.32 -4.26
CA LEU A 83 15.44 -2.62 -3.93
C LEU A 83 16.05 -3.22 -2.66
N LEU A 84 15.17 -3.58 -1.72
CA LEU A 84 15.54 -4.20 -0.44
C LEU A 84 16.51 -5.36 -0.64
N SER A 85 17.65 -5.30 0.05
CA SER A 85 18.68 -6.33 -0.01
C SER A 85 19.10 -6.78 1.38
N PHE A 86 19.33 -8.08 1.53
CA PHE A 86 19.74 -8.68 2.79
C PHE A 86 20.47 -10.00 2.54
N GLU A 87 21.61 -10.20 3.20
CA GLU A 87 22.43 -11.43 3.11
C GLU A 87 22.77 -11.86 1.67
N GLY A 88 23.05 -10.89 0.79
CA GLY A 88 23.39 -11.14 -0.62
C GLY A 88 22.21 -11.53 -1.51
N ARG A 89 20.98 -11.46 -0.99
CA ARG A 89 19.74 -11.58 -1.78
C ARG A 89 19.12 -10.19 -1.95
N GLN A 90 18.48 -9.97 -3.09
CA GLN A 90 17.77 -8.73 -3.40
C GLN A 90 16.33 -9.05 -3.78
N ALA A 91 15.40 -8.17 -3.39
CA ALA A 91 14.00 -8.23 -3.82
C ALA A 91 13.90 -8.08 -5.35
N GLN A 92 12.93 -8.74 -5.98
CA GLN A 92 12.71 -8.63 -7.42
C GLN A 92 12.02 -7.33 -7.83
N ARG A 93 11.22 -6.78 -6.91
CA ARG A 93 10.48 -5.54 -7.04
C ARG A 93 10.24 -4.98 -5.65
N ASP A 94 9.95 -3.70 -5.59
CA ASP A 94 9.47 -3.08 -4.38
C ASP A 94 8.02 -3.48 -4.10
N ILE A 95 7.72 -3.77 -2.83
CA ILE A 95 6.42 -4.25 -2.37
C ILE A 95 5.98 -3.63 -1.05
N VAL A 96 6.78 -2.77 -0.43
CA VAL A 96 6.48 -2.19 0.88
C VAL A 96 6.05 -0.74 0.66
N GLN A 97 5.12 -0.25 1.48
CA GLN A 97 4.84 1.18 1.64
C GLN A 97 4.79 1.45 3.15
N PHE A 98 5.65 2.32 3.66
CA PHE A 98 5.59 2.78 5.03
C PHE A 98 4.94 4.15 5.14
N VAL A 99 4.00 4.31 6.08
CA VAL A 99 3.34 5.59 6.38
C VAL A 99 3.26 5.84 7.89
N PRO A 100 4.05 6.79 8.43
CA PRO A 100 3.90 7.23 9.82
C PRO A 100 2.69 8.16 9.98
N MET A 101 1.59 7.64 10.52
CA MET A 101 0.30 8.33 10.65
C MET A 101 0.39 9.67 11.41
N ARG A 102 1.32 9.77 12.37
CA ARG A 102 1.58 11.01 13.14
C ARG A 102 1.95 12.22 12.27
N GLN A 103 2.46 12.00 11.05
CA GLN A 103 2.79 13.10 10.15
C GLN A 103 1.54 13.84 9.64
N PHE A 104 0.40 13.14 9.61
CA PHE A 104 -0.88 13.66 9.12
C PHE A 104 -1.79 14.15 10.25
N LEU A 105 -1.70 13.54 11.44
CA LEU A 105 -2.52 13.86 12.60
C LEU A 105 -1.85 14.89 13.52
N ARG A 106 -1.67 16.14 13.06
CA ARG A 106 -1.16 17.24 13.91
C ARG A 106 -2.29 18.01 14.59
N GLY A 107 -2.80 17.50 15.71
CA GLY A 107 -3.79 18.18 16.55
C GLY A 107 -5.23 17.69 16.39
N PRO A 108 -6.22 18.34 17.05
CA PRO A 108 -7.62 17.92 17.00
C PRO A 108 -8.18 18.07 15.58
N VAL A 109 -8.44 16.94 14.94
CA VAL A 109 -8.96 16.88 13.59
C VAL A 109 -10.49 16.96 13.66
N THR A 110 -11.11 18.11 13.33
CA THR A 110 -12.57 18.29 13.36
C THR A 110 -13.10 18.96 12.09
N GLY A 111 -14.33 18.62 11.67
CA GLY A 111 -14.99 19.22 10.50
C GLY A 111 -14.26 18.98 9.18
N LEU A 112 -14.30 19.97 8.27
CA LEU A 112 -13.72 19.90 6.92
C LEU A 112 -12.19 19.68 6.90
N GLU A 113 -11.49 20.08 7.96
CA GLU A 113 -10.05 19.80 8.09
C GLU A 113 -9.80 18.30 8.26
N GLY A 114 -10.74 17.57 8.87
CA GLY A 114 -10.62 16.13 9.03
C GLY A 114 -10.82 15.32 7.77
N GLU A 115 -11.72 15.73 6.90
CA GLU A 115 -11.86 15.09 5.59
C GLU A 115 -10.60 15.26 4.74
N ARG A 116 -9.97 16.45 4.79
CA ARG A 116 -8.70 16.71 4.10
C ARG A 116 -7.55 15.89 4.64
N VAL A 117 -7.39 15.81 5.96
CA VAL A 117 -6.34 15.01 6.60
C VAL A 117 -6.52 13.53 6.29
N MET A 118 -7.76 13.04 6.34
CA MET A 118 -8.06 11.65 5.99
C MET A 118 -7.79 11.36 4.51
N TRP A 119 -8.12 12.29 3.62
CA TRP A 119 -7.79 12.18 2.20
C TRP A 119 -6.28 12.13 1.95
N LEU A 120 -5.51 13.01 2.61
CA LEU A 120 -4.04 13.01 2.50
C LEU A 120 -3.44 11.70 3.00
N LEU A 121 -3.91 11.20 4.15
CA LEU A 121 -3.47 9.92 4.70
C LEU A 121 -3.81 8.76 3.75
N ALA A 122 -5.04 8.71 3.23
CA ALA A 122 -5.46 7.67 2.30
C ALA A 122 -4.67 7.71 0.99
N LYS A 123 -4.37 8.92 0.50
CA LYS A 123 -3.52 9.12 -0.66
C LYS A 123 -2.11 8.57 -0.42
N GLU A 124 -1.51 8.89 0.72
CA GLU A 124 -0.17 8.42 1.06
C GLU A 124 -0.11 6.90 1.22
N VAL A 125 -1.05 6.34 1.97
CA VAL A 125 -1.17 4.89 2.23
C VAL A 125 -1.27 4.07 0.95
N LEU A 126 -1.86 4.62 -0.11
CA LEU A 126 -2.10 3.92 -1.37
C LEU A 126 -1.18 4.39 -2.51
N ALA A 127 -0.21 5.28 -2.24
CA ALA A 127 0.57 5.95 -3.28
C ALA A 127 1.29 4.97 -4.22
N GLU A 128 1.90 3.92 -3.66
CA GLU A 128 2.72 2.98 -4.44
C GLU A 128 1.99 1.73 -4.94
N VAL A 129 0.86 1.37 -4.32
CA VAL A 129 0.12 0.15 -4.66
C VAL A 129 -0.17 0.02 -6.16
N PRO A 130 -0.59 1.08 -6.89
CA PRO A 130 -0.81 1.00 -8.33
C PRO A 130 0.45 0.62 -9.12
N LEU A 131 1.61 1.18 -8.74
CA LEU A 131 2.88 0.90 -9.42
C LEU A 131 3.36 -0.52 -9.09
N GLN A 132 3.24 -0.95 -7.84
CA GLN A 132 3.61 -2.30 -7.41
C GLN A 132 2.75 -3.38 -8.11
N LEU A 133 1.45 -3.13 -8.24
CA LEU A 133 0.51 -4.00 -8.96
C LEU A 133 0.87 -4.10 -10.45
N THR A 134 1.02 -2.97 -11.12
CA THR A 134 1.32 -2.94 -12.57
C THR A 134 2.68 -3.57 -12.86
N SER A 135 3.70 -3.29 -12.03
CA SER A 135 5.02 -3.92 -12.12
C SER A 135 4.94 -5.46 -12.03
N TYR A 136 4.12 -6.00 -11.12
CA TYR A 136 3.90 -7.45 -11.04
C TYR A 136 3.24 -8.01 -12.31
N MET A 137 2.20 -7.34 -12.82
CA MET A 137 1.47 -7.81 -14.01
C MET A 137 2.36 -7.80 -15.25
N GLU A 138 3.16 -6.74 -15.45
CA GLU A 138 4.12 -6.63 -16.55
C GLU A 138 5.22 -7.70 -16.47
N MET A 139 5.81 -7.88 -15.28
CA MET A 139 6.83 -8.88 -15.03
C MET A 139 6.36 -10.30 -15.38
N ASN A 140 5.10 -10.61 -15.09
CA ASN A 140 4.49 -11.91 -15.34
C ASN A 140 3.74 -12.00 -16.68
N ARG A 141 3.79 -10.95 -17.52
CA ARG A 141 3.10 -10.87 -18.82
C ARG A 141 1.59 -11.15 -18.71
N ILE A 142 0.97 -10.66 -17.64
CA ILE A 142 -0.46 -10.81 -17.42
C ILE A 142 -1.17 -9.60 -18.00
N SER A 143 -2.01 -9.85 -19.01
CA SER A 143 -2.85 -8.81 -19.61
C SER A 143 -4.14 -8.64 -18.82
N PRO A 144 -4.69 -7.41 -18.72
CA PRO A 144 -6.02 -7.18 -18.16
C PRO A 144 -7.06 -8.06 -18.83
N LYS A 145 -7.84 -8.78 -18.03
CA LYS A 145 -9.01 -9.51 -18.52
C LYS A 145 -10.08 -8.48 -18.91
N GLN A 146 -10.83 -8.74 -19.98
CA GLN A 146 -11.96 -7.87 -20.36
C GLN A 146 -12.94 -7.79 -19.18
N SER A 147 -13.49 -6.61 -18.91
CA SER A 147 -14.55 -6.46 -17.92
C SER A 147 -15.73 -7.33 -18.36
N ASP A 148 -16.12 -8.29 -17.53
CA ASP A 148 -17.43 -8.89 -17.69
C ASP A 148 -18.45 -7.78 -17.41
N ASP A 149 -19.15 -7.28 -18.43
CA ASP A 149 -20.17 -6.22 -18.39
C ASP A 149 -21.40 -6.57 -17.50
N SER A 150 -21.29 -7.58 -16.64
CA SER A 150 -22.32 -8.00 -15.68
C SER A 150 -22.24 -7.28 -14.32
N ASN A 151 -21.25 -6.41 -14.09
CA ASN A 151 -21.06 -5.73 -12.81
C ASN A 151 -21.37 -4.22 -12.88
N SER A 152 -22.62 -3.89 -13.22
CA SER A 152 -23.15 -2.53 -13.28
C SER A 152 -23.22 -1.80 -11.92
N GLU A 153 -22.93 -2.48 -10.80
CA GLU A 153 -22.92 -1.88 -9.46
C GLU A 153 -21.61 -1.11 -9.14
N LEU A 154 -20.46 -1.47 -9.75
CA LEU A 154 -19.17 -0.85 -9.42
C LEU A 154 -18.94 0.50 -10.10
N GLU A 155 -19.46 0.71 -11.32
CA GLU A 155 -19.40 2.03 -11.99
C GLU A 155 -20.14 3.11 -11.18
N MET A 156 -21.17 2.71 -10.43
CA MET A 156 -21.99 3.63 -9.65
C MET A 156 -21.29 4.14 -8.38
N VAL A 157 -20.26 3.43 -7.89
CA VAL A 157 -19.52 3.78 -6.66
C VAL A 157 -18.40 4.81 -6.94
N PHE A 158 -17.86 4.82 -8.16
CA PHE A 158 -16.77 5.73 -8.56
C PHE A 158 -17.22 6.87 -9.49
N ALA A 159 -18.50 6.91 -9.87
CA ALA A 159 -19.04 8.07 -10.57
C ALA A 159 -18.95 9.30 -9.65
N PRO A 160 -18.28 10.39 -10.06
CA PRO A 160 -18.35 11.63 -9.31
C PRO A 160 -19.82 12.02 -9.23
N THR A 161 -20.32 12.21 -8.01
CA THR A 161 -21.69 12.66 -7.80
C THR A 161 -21.80 14.03 -8.47
N ALA A 162 -22.44 14.08 -9.62
CA ALA A 162 -22.69 15.32 -10.34
C ALA A 162 -23.65 16.15 -9.49
N GLN A 163 -23.10 16.97 -8.59
CA GLN A 163 -23.82 18.10 -8.05
C GLN A 163 -23.66 19.27 -9.03
N ASP A 164 -24.77 19.51 -9.70
CA ASP A 164 -25.22 20.74 -10.35
C ASP A 164 -24.16 21.77 -10.81
N GLY A 165 -23.98 21.81 -12.14
CA GLY A 165 -23.86 23.04 -12.92
C GLY A 165 -22.93 24.16 -12.44
N GLN A 166 -21.62 24.03 -12.66
CA GLN A 166 -20.82 25.14 -13.20
C GLN A 166 -19.48 24.67 -13.77
N ARG A 167 -19.27 24.93 -15.07
CA ARG A 167 -18.00 24.69 -15.77
C ARG A 167 -16.88 25.46 -15.07
N LEU A 168 -15.92 24.75 -14.48
CA LEU A 168 -14.77 25.35 -13.79
C LEU A 168 -13.44 25.00 -14.46
N TYR A 169 -13.34 25.10 -15.79
CA TYR A 169 -12.03 25.15 -16.46
C TYR A 169 -12.08 26.11 -17.66
N PRO A 170 -11.24 27.15 -17.70
CA PRO A 170 -11.10 27.97 -18.90
C PRO A 170 -10.36 27.17 -19.98
N SER A 171 -10.88 27.21 -21.20
CA SER A 171 -10.28 26.59 -22.38
C SER A 171 -9.01 27.36 -22.77
N ALA A 172 -7.90 26.66 -22.99
CA ALA A 172 -6.68 27.26 -23.54
C ALA A 172 -6.94 27.82 -24.96
N PRO A 173 -6.37 28.97 -25.36
CA PRO A 173 -6.53 29.48 -26.71
C PRO A 173 -5.71 28.64 -27.69
N LEU A 174 -6.31 28.29 -28.82
CA LEU A 174 -5.62 27.70 -29.96
C LEU A 174 -4.83 28.80 -30.68
N GLU A 175 -3.50 28.65 -30.75
CA GLU A 175 -2.64 29.50 -31.56
C GLU A 175 -2.83 29.21 -33.06
N SER A 176 -2.91 30.29 -33.85
CA SER A 176 -2.66 30.29 -35.30
C SER A 176 -1.94 31.57 -35.70
#